data_AF-A0A7Z9GB84-F1
#
_entry.id   AF-A0A7Z9GB84-F1
#
_cell.length_a   1.000
_cell.length_b   1.000
_cell.length_c   1.000
_cell.angle_alpha   90.00
_cell.angle_beta   90.00
_cell.angle_gamma   90.00
#
_symmetry.space_group_name_H-M   'P 1'
#
loop_
_entity.id
_entity.type
_entity.pdbx_description
1 polymer ?
#
loop_
_entity_poly.entity_id
_entity_poly.type
_entity_poly.pdbx_seq_one_letter_code
_entity_poly.pdbx_strand_id
1 'polypeptide(L)'
;MSTPVTGYDLTVEAEEFDYNSMLKFCREWFAKYAFQLERGSQTGYLHWQVRGRLFTKKRLGEIVASTKELFPEGSSVRWSPTSATVHNGQNFNYVLKADTRVDGPWMDTDYEDPPPLTRQLKGFIAHEFYPWQQQVFEMSQELDDRSIKLIIDTEGNAGKSIMCEYLEYKGMAWEIPPMRTMEDIMQCVMGIKAKKCYIVDMPRAMKKDKLADFYSGLESLKNGVCYDKRYAFKKRRMDRPQVIVFTNTEPTWDFMSRDRWEVWYMKDKALSRTAIDEDLLSQQFAPETFEA
;
A
#
# COMPACT_ATOMS: atom_id res chain seq x y z
N MET A 1 16.13 -23.07 -38.26
CA MET A 1 15.06 -23.22 -37.23
C MET A 1 15.53 -22.59 -35.94
N SER A 2 14.80 -21.61 -35.38
CA SER A 2 15.21 -20.93 -34.13
C SER A 2 15.05 -21.85 -32.92
N THR A 3 16.04 -21.88 -32.04
CA THR A 3 16.02 -22.69 -30.81
C THR A 3 14.96 -22.14 -29.84
N PRO A 4 14.16 -22.98 -29.16
CA PRO A 4 13.22 -22.52 -28.15
C PRO A 4 13.97 -21.95 -26.94
N VAL A 5 13.60 -20.75 -26.51
CA VAL A 5 14.21 -20.02 -25.38
C VAL A 5 13.14 -19.57 -24.39
N THR A 6 13.56 -19.22 -23.17
CA THR A 6 12.66 -18.63 -22.16
C THR A 6 12.74 -17.10 -22.11
N GLY A 7 13.87 -16.49 -22.49
CA GLY A 7 14.07 -15.04 -22.34
C GLY A 7 13.65 -14.27 -23.59
N TYR A 8 12.77 -13.31 -23.43
CA TYR A 8 12.29 -12.43 -24.49
C TYR A 8 12.25 -10.97 -24.04
N ASP A 9 12.57 -10.09 -24.98
CA ASP A 9 12.34 -8.66 -24.92
C ASP A 9 11.16 -8.32 -25.84
N LEU A 10 10.24 -7.53 -25.32
CA LEU A 10 9.03 -7.09 -26.00
C LEU A 10 8.98 -5.56 -25.98
N THR A 11 8.71 -4.96 -27.13
CA THR A 11 8.42 -3.54 -27.26
C THR A 11 7.04 -3.38 -27.88
N VAL A 12 6.18 -2.57 -27.28
CA VAL A 12 4.85 -2.26 -27.83
C VAL A 12 4.49 -0.80 -27.60
N GLU A 13 3.78 -0.19 -28.54
CA GLU A 13 3.33 1.19 -28.40
C GLU A 13 2.40 1.38 -27.19
N ALA A 14 2.59 2.48 -26.47
CA ALA A 14 1.86 2.74 -25.23
C ALA A 14 0.39 3.10 -25.43
N GLU A 15 0.01 3.57 -26.63
CA GLU A 15 -1.39 3.85 -26.96
C GLU A 15 -2.22 2.57 -27.11
N GLU A 16 -1.59 1.45 -27.44
CA GLU A 16 -2.28 0.17 -27.60
C GLU A 16 -2.55 -0.55 -26.27
N PHE A 17 -1.79 -0.24 -25.21
CA PHE A 17 -1.86 -0.93 -23.92
C PHE A 17 -1.73 0.04 -22.75
N ASP A 18 -2.68 -0.01 -21.82
CA ASP A 18 -2.51 0.65 -20.53
C ASP A 18 -1.65 -0.18 -19.57
N TYR A 19 -1.28 0.42 -18.44
CA TYR A 19 -0.48 -0.23 -17.40
C TYR A 19 -1.08 -1.57 -16.92
N ASN A 20 -2.40 -1.61 -16.70
CA ASN A 20 -3.06 -2.79 -16.14
C ASN A 20 -3.06 -3.96 -17.14
N SER A 21 -3.30 -3.67 -18.41
CA SER A 21 -3.27 -4.65 -19.50
C SER A 21 -1.85 -5.20 -19.67
N MET A 22 -0.84 -4.34 -19.62
CA MET A 22 0.56 -4.73 -19.70
C MET A 22 0.98 -5.60 -18.51
N LEU A 23 0.59 -5.21 -17.30
CA LEU A 23 0.86 -5.95 -16.07
C LEU A 23 0.20 -7.34 -16.11
N LYS A 24 -1.07 -7.41 -16.51
CA LYS A 24 -1.80 -8.68 -16.67
C LYS A 24 -1.09 -9.60 -17.64
N PHE A 25 -0.74 -9.09 -18.82
CA PHE A 25 0.02 -9.82 -19.82
C PHE A 25 1.34 -10.35 -19.24
N CYS A 26 2.10 -9.50 -18.56
CA CYS A 26 3.39 -9.92 -18.00
C CYS A 26 3.24 -11.07 -16.98
N ARG A 27 2.21 -11.01 -16.12
CA ARG A 27 1.91 -12.06 -15.13
C ARG A 27 1.50 -13.39 -15.73
N GLU A 28 0.72 -13.37 -16.81
CA GLU A 28 0.21 -14.58 -17.45
C GLU A 28 1.30 -15.32 -18.23
N TRP A 29 2.24 -14.58 -18.82
CA TRP A 29 3.21 -15.15 -19.76
C TRP A 29 4.60 -15.37 -19.17
N PHE A 30 5.01 -14.56 -18.18
CA PHE A 30 6.37 -14.59 -17.65
C PHE A 30 6.43 -15.01 -16.17
N ALA A 31 7.36 -15.92 -15.86
CA ALA A 31 7.73 -16.32 -14.51
C ALA A 31 8.55 -15.24 -13.76
N LYS A 32 9.27 -14.40 -14.49
CA LYS A 32 9.95 -13.20 -13.99
C LYS A 32 9.86 -12.13 -15.05
N TYR A 33 9.59 -10.89 -14.67
CA TYR A 33 9.46 -9.80 -15.64
C TYR A 33 9.90 -8.48 -15.04
N ALA A 34 10.34 -7.58 -15.92
CA ALA A 34 10.50 -6.16 -15.63
C ALA A 34 9.97 -5.39 -16.84
N PHE A 35 9.16 -4.36 -16.61
CA PHE A 35 8.70 -3.48 -17.68
C PHE A 35 8.73 -2.02 -17.25
N GLN A 36 8.89 -1.13 -18.21
CA GLN A 36 8.90 0.32 -18.01
C GLN A 36 8.31 1.03 -19.22
N LEU A 37 7.79 2.23 -18.99
CA LEU A 37 7.34 3.11 -20.07
C LEU A 37 8.54 3.94 -20.53
N GLU A 38 8.88 3.88 -21.81
CA GLU A 38 9.99 4.62 -22.41
C GLU A 38 9.52 5.58 -23.51
N ARG A 39 10.30 6.65 -23.73
CA ARG A 39 10.14 7.56 -24.86
C ARG A 39 11.23 7.29 -25.90
N GLY A 40 10.84 7.00 -27.14
CA GLY A 40 11.77 6.77 -28.24
C GLY A 40 12.64 8.00 -28.52
N SER A 41 13.96 7.81 -28.56
CA SER A 41 14.93 8.92 -28.67
C SER A 41 14.91 9.67 -30.01
N GLN A 42 14.41 9.04 -31.08
CA GLN A 42 14.40 9.62 -32.43
C GLN A 42 13.03 10.19 -32.85
N THR A 43 11.96 9.55 -32.41
CA THR A 43 10.57 9.82 -32.86
C THR A 43 9.67 10.32 -31.74
N GLY A 44 10.11 10.23 -30.47
CA GLY A 44 9.39 10.78 -29.32
C GLY A 44 8.15 10.02 -28.87
N TYR A 45 7.76 8.93 -29.55
CA TYR A 45 6.59 8.13 -29.17
C TYR A 45 6.83 7.33 -27.89
N LEU A 46 5.74 7.07 -27.17
CA LEU A 46 5.74 6.29 -25.94
C LEU A 46 5.58 4.81 -26.26
N HIS A 47 6.40 3.97 -25.62
CA HIS A 47 6.30 2.53 -25.75
C HIS A 47 6.61 1.83 -24.43
N TRP A 48 5.97 0.69 -24.22
CA TRP A 48 6.32 -0.24 -23.17
C TRP A 48 7.53 -1.05 -23.60
N GLN A 49 8.58 -1.01 -22.79
CA GLN A 49 9.72 -1.90 -22.91
C GLN A 49 9.59 -2.96 -21.82
N VAL A 50 9.44 -4.22 -22.22
CA VAL A 50 9.26 -5.37 -21.35
C VAL A 50 10.42 -6.33 -21.55
N ARG A 51 10.92 -6.88 -20.45
CA ARG A 51 11.79 -8.04 -20.44
C ARG A 51 11.16 -9.11 -19.57
N GLY A 52 11.04 -10.31 -20.11
CA GLY A 52 10.39 -11.40 -19.41
C GLY A 52 11.07 -12.75 -19.64
N ARG A 53 10.99 -13.60 -18.61
CA ARG A 53 11.33 -15.02 -18.70
C ARG A 53 10.04 -15.83 -18.71
N LEU A 54 9.73 -16.48 -19.82
CA LEU A 54 8.53 -17.29 -19.98
C LEU A 54 8.48 -18.46 -18.99
N PHE A 55 7.27 -18.86 -18.59
CA PHE A 55 7.03 -20.11 -17.86
C PHE A 55 7.49 -21.34 -18.66
N THR A 56 7.20 -21.35 -19.96
CA THR A 56 7.51 -22.46 -20.86
C THR A 56 8.35 -21.97 -22.03
N LYS A 57 9.39 -22.73 -22.41
CA LYS A 57 10.23 -22.42 -23.57
C LYS A 57 9.38 -22.39 -24.84
N LYS A 58 9.51 -21.32 -25.62
CA LYS A 58 8.84 -21.17 -26.92
C LYS A 58 9.84 -20.64 -27.95
N ARG A 59 9.59 -20.92 -29.22
CA ARG A 59 10.25 -20.26 -30.36
C ARG A 59 9.57 -18.92 -30.65
N LEU A 60 10.27 -18.01 -31.34
CA LEU A 60 9.74 -16.68 -31.68
C LEU A 60 8.39 -16.75 -32.41
N GLY A 61 8.26 -17.61 -33.42
CA GLY A 61 6.99 -17.77 -34.14
C GLY A 61 5.88 -18.35 -33.29
N GLU A 62 6.20 -19.25 -32.35
CA GLU A 62 5.22 -19.85 -31.45
C GLU A 62 4.68 -18.83 -30.45
N ILE A 63 5.53 -17.96 -29.88
CA ILE A 63 5.06 -16.93 -28.95
C ILE A 63 4.22 -15.88 -29.67
N VAL A 64 4.67 -15.38 -30.83
CA VAL A 64 3.90 -14.41 -31.63
C VAL A 64 2.52 -14.98 -32.00
N ALA A 65 2.46 -16.25 -32.42
CA ALA A 65 1.19 -16.92 -32.70
C ALA A 65 0.32 -17.08 -31.44
N SER A 66 0.94 -17.42 -30.29
CA SER A 66 0.20 -17.62 -29.04
C SER A 66 -0.33 -16.31 -28.44
N THR A 67 0.26 -15.15 -28.78
CA THR A 67 -0.14 -13.84 -28.29
C THR A 67 -0.93 -13.02 -29.32
N LYS A 68 -1.37 -13.62 -30.43
CA LYS A 68 -2.03 -12.92 -31.55
C LYS A 68 -3.36 -12.28 -31.18
N GLU A 69 -4.10 -12.85 -30.24
CA GLU A 69 -5.35 -12.26 -29.73
C GLU A 69 -5.11 -11.01 -28.90
N LEU A 70 -3.96 -10.93 -28.22
CA LEU A 70 -3.55 -9.76 -27.44
C LEU A 70 -2.94 -8.69 -28.33
N PHE A 71 -2.11 -9.09 -29.30
CA PHE A 71 -1.47 -8.19 -30.27
C PHE A 71 -1.97 -8.53 -31.69
N PRO A 72 -3.12 -7.98 -32.12
CA PRO A 72 -3.70 -8.27 -33.42
C PRO A 72 -2.80 -7.82 -34.59
N GLU A 73 -3.08 -8.34 -35.80
CA GLU A 73 -2.37 -7.95 -37.02
C GLU A 73 -2.53 -6.44 -37.26
N GLY A 74 -1.43 -5.69 -37.13
CA GLY A 74 -1.41 -4.23 -37.19
C GLY A 74 -0.84 -3.57 -35.92
N SER A 75 -0.78 -4.29 -34.80
CA SER A 75 -0.10 -3.83 -33.59
C SER A 75 1.40 -3.64 -33.82
N SER A 76 1.95 -2.53 -33.32
CA SER A 76 3.39 -2.23 -33.34
C SER A 76 4.17 -3.03 -32.29
N VAL A 77 3.96 -4.35 -32.27
CA VAL A 77 4.58 -5.28 -31.33
C VAL A 77 5.88 -5.85 -31.90
N ARG A 78 6.98 -5.71 -31.16
CA ARG A 78 8.27 -6.27 -31.54
C ARG A 78 8.79 -7.23 -30.48
N TRP A 79 8.90 -8.49 -30.87
CA TRP A 79 9.50 -9.56 -30.07
C TRP A 79 10.94 -9.81 -30.49
N SER A 80 11.84 -9.97 -29.50
CA SER A 80 13.21 -10.40 -29.75
C SER A 80 13.70 -11.37 -28.66
N PRO A 81 14.39 -12.46 -29.02
CA PRO A 81 15.05 -13.33 -28.03
C PRO A 81 16.13 -12.58 -27.26
N THR A 82 16.15 -12.70 -25.93
CA THR A 82 17.20 -12.07 -25.12
C THR A 82 18.52 -12.82 -25.28
N SER A 83 19.63 -12.10 -25.51
CA SER A 83 20.95 -12.68 -25.77
C SER A 83 21.52 -13.46 -24.57
N ALA A 84 22.19 -14.59 -24.87
CA ALA A 84 22.72 -15.57 -23.90
C ALA A 84 23.62 -14.99 -22.80
N THR A 85 24.34 -13.91 -23.09
CA THR A 85 25.29 -13.25 -22.16
C THR A 85 24.60 -12.66 -20.92
N VAL A 86 23.29 -12.43 -20.97
CA VAL A 86 22.48 -11.89 -19.87
C VAL A 86 21.77 -12.99 -19.06
N HIS A 87 21.75 -14.25 -19.54
CA HIS A 87 21.05 -15.35 -18.85
C HIS A 87 21.79 -15.89 -17.62
N ASN A 88 23.12 -15.73 -17.55
CA ASN A 88 23.93 -16.32 -16.48
C ASN A 88 24.01 -15.46 -15.21
N GLY A 89 23.68 -14.17 -15.30
CA GLY A 89 23.45 -13.34 -14.12
C GLY A 89 21.96 -13.12 -14.01
N GLN A 90 21.35 -13.33 -12.84
CA GLN A 90 19.92 -13.07 -12.61
C GLN A 90 19.50 -11.58 -12.72
N ASN A 91 20.22 -10.80 -13.52
CA ASN A 91 20.18 -9.36 -13.55
C ASN A 91 19.34 -8.90 -14.75
N PHE A 92 18.06 -8.62 -14.47
CA PHE A 92 17.17 -7.84 -15.34
C PHE A 92 17.70 -6.40 -15.61
N ASN A 93 18.83 -6.02 -15.01
CA ASN A 93 19.48 -4.70 -15.02
C ASN A 93 19.60 -4.01 -16.38
N TYR A 94 19.71 -4.75 -17.50
CA TYR A 94 19.99 -4.14 -18.80
C TYR A 94 18.78 -3.45 -19.46
N VAL A 95 17.54 -3.67 -18.96
CA VAL A 95 16.32 -3.03 -19.49
C VAL A 95 15.87 -1.83 -18.64
N LEU A 96 16.70 -1.40 -17.70
CA LEU A 96 16.49 -0.20 -16.89
C LEU A 96 17.29 0.99 -17.45
N LYS A 97 17.10 1.33 -18.74
CA LYS A 97 17.72 2.56 -19.26
C LYS A 97 17.04 3.76 -18.60
N ALA A 98 17.74 4.40 -17.67
CA ALA A 98 17.23 5.59 -16.99
C ALA A 98 16.98 6.74 -17.98
N ASP A 99 17.79 6.83 -19.04
CA ASP A 99 17.80 7.98 -19.97
C ASP A 99 16.52 8.12 -20.81
N THR A 100 15.85 7.00 -21.12
CA THR A 100 14.62 6.99 -21.93
C THR A 100 13.36 6.70 -21.12
N ARG A 101 13.50 6.46 -19.80
CA ARG A 101 12.39 6.06 -18.93
C ARG A 101 11.48 7.24 -18.59
N VAL A 102 10.20 7.06 -18.86
CA VAL A 102 9.12 7.95 -18.46
C VAL A 102 8.49 7.50 -17.15
N ASP A 103 8.24 6.19 -16.99
CA ASP A 103 7.62 5.63 -15.79
C ASP A 103 8.04 4.17 -15.53
N GLY A 104 7.89 3.69 -14.30
CA GLY A 104 8.41 2.40 -13.81
C GLY A 104 9.85 2.49 -13.28
N PRO A 105 10.60 1.37 -13.21
CA PRO A 105 10.23 0.03 -13.65
C PRO A 105 9.31 -0.70 -12.68
N TRP A 106 8.48 -1.57 -13.22
CA TRP A 106 7.70 -2.53 -12.45
C TRP A 106 8.22 -3.94 -12.71
N MET A 107 8.42 -4.69 -11.64
CA MET A 107 8.96 -6.04 -11.64
C MET A 107 7.94 -7.07 -11.19
N ASP A 108 8.23 -8.36 -11.37
CA ASP A 108 7.39 -9.44 -10.85
C ASP A 108 7.19 -9.37 -9.33
N THR A 109 8.19 -8.86 -8.61
CA THR A 109 8.13 -8.61 -7.17
C THR A 109 7.26 -7.40 -6.79
N ASP A 110 6.88 -6.57 -7.75
CA ASP A 110 6.12 -5.35 -7.48
C ASP A 110 4.62 -5.55 -7.42
N TYR A 111 4.14 -6.69 -7.92
CA TYR A 111 2.73 -7.01 -7.98
C TYR A 111 2.20 -7.51 -6.64
N GLU A 112 1.12 -6.90 -6.17
CA GLU A 112 0.32 -7.37 -5.04
C GLU A 112 -1.04 -7.83 -5.59
N ASP A 113 -1.49 -9.05 -5.25
CA ASP A 113 -2.84 -9.50 -5.64
C ASP A 113 -3.88 -8.53 -5.09
N PRO A 114 -4.95 -8.21 -5.86
CA PRO A 114 -5.99 -7.33 -5.37
C PRO A 114 -6.60 -7.94 -4.10
N PRO A 115 -6.88 -7.12 -3.07
CA PRO A 115 -7.52 -7.59 -1.86
C PRO A 115 -8.82 -8.33 -2.21
N PRO A 116 -9.10 -9.46 -1.55
CA PRO A 116 -10.27 -10.26 -1.88
C PRO A 116 -11.57 -9.52 -1.56
N LEU A 117 -12.53 -9.54 -2.48
CA LEU A 117 -13.87 -9.01 -2.24
C LEU A 117 -14.68 -10.01 -1.39
N THR A 118 -14.65 -9.87 -0.07
CA THR A 118 -15.32 -10.78 0.86
C THR A 118 -16.85 -10.64 0.80
N ARG A 119 -17.56 -11.61 1.41
CA ARG A 119 -19.03 -11.57 1.51
C ARG A 119 -19.50 -10.35 2.32
N GLN A 120 -18.81 -10.01 3.40
CA GLN A 120 -19.12 -8.88 4.27
C GLN A 120 -18.94 -7.58 3.51
N LEU A 121 -17.84 -7.45 2.76
CA LEU A 121 -17.54 -6.26 1.98
C LEU A 121 -18.53 -6.05 0.84
N LYS A 122 -18.99 -7.13 0.18
CA LYS A 122 -20.09 -7.05 -0.79
C LYS A 122 -21.36 -6.45 -0.19
N GLY A 123 -21.73 -6.90 1.02
CA GLY A 123 -22.87 -6.34 1.74
C GLY A 123 -22.66 -4.87 2.09
N PHE A 124 -21.46 -4.52 2.58
CA PHE A 124 -21.11 -3.14 2.93
C PHE A 124 -21.21 -2.18 1.74
N ILE A 125 -20.64 -2.56 0.59
CA ILE A 125 -20.66 -1.75 -0.65
C ILE A 125 -22.08 -1.60 -1.21
N ALA A 126 -23.00 -2.52 -0.89
CA ALA A 126 -24.39 -2.44 -1.35
C ALA A 126 -25.24 -1.43 -0.56
N HIS A 127 -24.70 -0.85 0.51
CA HIS A 127 -25.40 0.11 1.35
C HIS A 127 -24.74 1.49 1.30
N GLU A 128 -25.50 2.53 1.62
CA GLU A 128 -24.96 3.88 1.77
C GLU A 128 -24.07 3.97 3.00
N PHE A 129 -23.03 4.79 2.89
CA PHE A 129 -22.09 5.03 3.97
C PHE A 129 -22.74 5.83 5.09
N TYR A 130 -22.43 5.46 6.33
CA TYR A 130 -22.67 6.36 7.45
C TYR A 130 -21.80 7.62 7.32
N PRO A 131 -22.23 8.75 7.89
CA PRO A 131 -21.45 10.00 7.86
C PRO A 131 -19.99 9.81 8.30
N TRP A 132 -19.76 9.07 9.39
CA TRP A 132 -18.40 8.80 9.86
C TRP A 132 -17.56 7.99 8.87
N GLN A 133 -18.15 7.06 8.12
CA GLN A 133 -17.44 6.22 7.14
C GLN A 133 -16.98 7.04 5.95
N GLN A 134 -17.86 7.91 5.45
CA GLN A 134 -17.53 8.86 4.41
C GLN A 134 -16.38 9.78 4.85
N GLN A 135 -16.44 10.26 6.09
CA GLN A 135 -15.40 11.13 6.62
C GLN A 135 -14.05 10.42 6.79
N VAL A 136 -14.03 9.16 7.25
CA VAL A 136 -12.79 8.37 7.32
C VAL A 136 -12.22 8.10 5.93
N PHE A 137 -13.08 7.88 4.93
CA PHE A 137 -12.65 7.76 3.54
C PHE A 137 -11.96 9.04 3.03
N GLU A 138 -12.51 10.20 3.34
CA GLU A 138 -11.90 11.50 3.02
C GLU A 138 -10.57 11.69 3.77
N MET A 139 -10.56 11.44 5.08
CA MET A 139 -9.35 11.48 5.91
C MET A 139 -8.20 10.62 5.37
N SER A 140 -8.51 9.44 4.81
CA SER A 140 -7.50 8.54 4.24
C SER A 140 -6.77 9.10 3.02
N GLN A 141 -7.37 10.11 2.36
CA GLN A 141 -6.84 10.77 1.17
C GLN A 141 -6.20 12.12 1.46
N GLU A 142 -6.36 12.64 2.68
CA GLU A 142 -5.80 13.92 3.07
C GLU A 142 -4.25 13.89 3.05
N LEU A 143 -3.66 15.07 2.90
CA LEU A 143 -2.24 15.30 3.11
C LEU A 143 -2.05 16.09 4.39
N ASP A 144 -1.57 15.40 5.43
CA ASP A 144 -1.22 15.96 6.72
C ASP A 144 0.09 15.33 7.16
N ASP A 145 1.07 16.18 7.42
CA ASP A 145 2.44 15.78 7.70
C ASP A 145 2.72 15.53 9.18
N ARG A 146 1.74 15.76 10.07
CA ARG A 146 2.03 15.82 11.51
C ARG A 146 1.03 15.11 12.39
N SER A 147 -0.26 15.25 12.13
CA SER A 147 -1.28 14.73 13.03
C SER A 147 -1.58 13.24 12.81
N ILE A 148 -2.04 12.60 13.87
CA ILE A 148 -2.55 11.24 13.92
C ILE A 148 -4.03 11.40 14.23
N LYS A 149 -4.87 10.90 13.34
CA LYS A 149 -6.33 11.00 13.47
C LYS A 149 -6.78 9.92 14.43
N LEU A 150 -7.21 10.31 15.62
CA LEU A 150 -7.69 9.41 16.65
C LEU A 150 -9.22 9.45 16.70
N ILE A 151 -9.85 8.32 16.40
CA ILE A 151 -11.30 8.16 16.40
C ILE A 151 -11.69 7.32 17.61
N ILE A 152 -12.42 7.95 18.54
CA ILE A 152 -12.85 7.38 19.80
C ILE A 152 -14.31 6.91 19.66
N ASP A 153 -14.52 5.61 19.83
CA ASP A 153 -15.81 4.91 19.75
C ASP A 153 -16.09 4.14 21.04
N THR A 154 -16.69 4.79 22.03
CA THR A 154 -16.97 4.18 23.34
C THR A 154 -18.08 3.13 23.29
N GLU A 155 -19.02 3.24 22.37
CA GLU A 155 -20.15 2.30 22.21
C GLU A 155 -19.72 1.02 21.48
N GLY A 156 -18.85 1.15 20.47
CA GLY A 156 -18.45 0.03 19.63
C GLY A 156 -19.50 -0.34 18.59
N ASN A 157 -19.28 -1.47 17.90
CA ASN A 157 -20.17 -1.99 16.85
C ASN A 157 -20.52 -0.95 15.76
N ALA A 158 -19.63 0.02 15.51
CA ALA A 158 -19.88 1.07 14.54
C ALA A 158 -19.78 0.60 13.07
N GLY A 159 -19.12 -0.54 12.83
CA GLY A 159 -18.68 -0.98 11.51
C GLY A 159 -17.22 -0.62 11.20
N LYS A 160 -16.37 -0.44 12.23
CA LYS A 160 -14.95 -0.07 12.08
C LYS A 160 -14.16 -1.08 11.25
N SER A 161 -14.23 -2.35 11.62
CA SER A 161 -13.48 -3.43 10.95
C SER A 161 -13.87 -3.56 9.47
N ILE A 162 -15.17 -3.44 9.14
CA ILE A 162 -15.60 -3.50 7.72
C ILE A 162 -15.19 -2.25 6.93
N MET A 163 -15.06 -1.10 7.60
CA MET A 163 -14.51 0.11 6.99
C MET A 163 -13.01 -0.01 6.72
N CYS A 164 -12.23 -0.59 7.66
CA CYS A 164 -10.81 -0.91 7.43
C CYS A 164 -10.64 -1.80 6.20
N GLU A 165 -11.42 -2.89 6.13
CA GLU A 165 -11.42 -3.83 5.01
C GLU A 165 -11.77 -3.14 3.68
N TYR A 166 -12.76 -2.23 3.68
CA TYR A 166 -13.12 -1.44 2.49
C TYR A 166 -11.99 -0.54 2.02
N LEU A 167 -11.29 0.15 2.93
CA LEU A 167 -10.19 1.06 2.59
C LEU A 167 -8.98 0.30 2.05
N GLU A 168 -8.70 -0.88 2.59
CA GLU A 168 -7.67 -1.76 2.06
C GLU A 168 -8.06 -2.29 0.67
N TYR A 169 -9.31 -2.74 0.49
CA TYR A 169 -9.83 -3.15 -0.82
C TYR A 169 -9.71 -2.06 -1.90
N LYS A 170 -9.96 -0.80 -1.52
CA LYS A 170 -9.80 0.35 -2.42
C LYS A 170 -8.36 0.80 -2.62
N GLY A 171 -7.40 0.20 -1.91
CA GLY A 171 -5.99 0.60 -1.93
C GLY A 171 -5.73 1.98 -1.31
N MET A 172 -6.67 2.50 -0.52
CA MET A 172 -6.59 3.82 0.10
C MET A 172 -5.79 3.78 1.40
N ALA A 173 -5.91 2.69 2.15
CA ALA A 173 -5.17 2.49 3.38
C ALA A 173 -4.71 1.04 3.54
N TRP A 174 -3.87 0.80 4.52
CA TRP A 174 -3.48 -0.55 4.93
C TRP A 174 -3.70 -0.73 6.43
N GLU A 175 -4.45 -1.76 6.82
CA GLU A 175 -4.71 -2.05 8.22
C GLU A 175 -3.48 -2.70 8.85
N ILE A 176 -2.91 -2.04 9.86
CA ILE A 176 -1.85 -2.63 10.68
C ILE A 176 -2.52 -3.65 11.60
N PRO A 177 -2.11 -4.93 11.56
CA PRO A 177 -2.63 -5.92 12.49
C PRO A 177 -2.42 -5.47 13.94
N PRO A 178 -3.22 -5.97 14.89
CA PRO A 178 -3.07 -5.64 16.31
C PRO A 178 -1.65 -5.86 16.85
N MET A 179 -0.86 -4.79 16.94
CA MET A 179 0.51 -4.79 17.50
C MET A 179 0.54 -4.04 18.82
N ARG A 180 1.52 -4.38 19.68
CA ARG A 180 1.65 -3.81 21.04
C ARG A 180 2.91 -2.97 21.25
N THR A 181 3.90 -3.09 20.37
CA THR A 181 5.22 -2.46 20.55
C THR A 181 5.60 -1.65 19.33
N MET A 182 6.44 -0.63 19.52
CA MET A 182 7.01 0.14 18.41
C MET A 182 7.73 -0.79 17.43
N GLU A 183 8.51 -1.73 17.94
CA GLU A 183 9.32 -2.63 17.13
C GLU A 183 8.46 -3.50 16.21
N ASP A 184 7.34 -4.03 16.71
CA ASP A 184 6.42 -4.86 15.92
C ASP A 184 5.76 -4.03 14.81
N ILE A 185 5.32 -2.80 15.11
CA ILE A 185 4.74 -1.89 14.10
C ILE A 185 5.78 -1.58 13.02
N MET A 186 6.99 -1.19 13.41
CA MET A 186 8.06 -0.82 12.49
C MET A 186 8.46 -1.97 11.58
N GLN A 187 8.59 -3.19 12.14
CA GLN A 187 8.92 -4.39 11.38
C GLN A 187 7.79 -4.79 10.43
N CYS A 188 6.54 -4.71 10.88
CA CYS A 188 5.36 -5.01 10.09
C CYS A 188 5.29 -4.09 8.86
N VAL A 189 5.41 -2.78 9.08
CA VAL A 189 5.39 -1.79 8.01
C VAL A 189 6.60 -1.95 7.08
N MET A 190 7.78 -2.30 7.61
CA MET A 190 8.97 -2.58 6.79
C MET A 190 8.79 -3.80 5.87
N GLY A 191 7.95 -4.77 6.27
CA GLY A 191 7.66 -5.99 5.52
C GLY A 191 6.82 -5.78 4.25
N ILE A 192 6.13 -4.65 4.14
CA ILE A 192 5.30 -4.31 2.98
C ILE A 192 5.83 -3.09 2.23
N LYS A 193 5.27 -2.79 1.05
CA LYS A 193 5.50 -1.51 0.37
C LYS A 193 4.92 -0.35 1.19
N ALA A 194 5.55 0.82 1.09
CA ALA A 194 5.05 2.02 1.75
C ALA A 194 3.63 2.36 1.24
N LYS A 195 2.74 2.71 2.16
CA LYS A 195 1.35 3.06 1.88
C LYS A 195 1.10 4.51 2.29
N LYS A 196 0.15 5.17 1.62
CA LYS A 196 -0.20 6.57 1.89
C LYS A 196 -0.98 6.73 3.18
N CYS A 197 -1.73 5.72 3.59
CA CYS A 197 -2.49 5.71 4.82
C CYS A 197 -2.34 4.37 5.55
N TYR A 198 -2.20 4.43 6.87
CA TYR A 198 -2.21 3.29 7.76
C TYR A 198 -3.36 3.42 8.75
N ILE A 199 -4.08 2.33 8.97
CA ILE A 199 -5.18 2.27 9.93
C ILE A 199 -4.79 1.32 11.05
N VAL A 200 -5.08 1.67 12.30
CA VAL A 200 -4.81 0.84 13.46
C VAL A 200 -6.06 0.76 14.31
N ASP A 201 -6.57 -0.44 14.56
CA ASP A 201 -7.61 -0.67 15.57
C ASP A 201 -6.94 -1.02 16.90
N MET A 202 -7.01 -0.10 17.86
CA MET A 202 -6.32 -0.24 19.14
C MET A 202 -6.98 -1.34 19.98
N PRO A 203 -6.23 -2.39 20.37
CA PRO A 203 -6.77 -3.44 21.22
C PRO A 203 -7.23 -2.89 22.58
N ARG A 204 -8.48 -3.20 22.97
CA ARG A 204 -9.07 -2.78 24.26
C ARG A 204 -8.23 -3.19 25.49
N ALA A 205 -7.47 -4.28 25.38
CA ALA A 205 -6.72 -4.89 26.49
C ALA A 205 -5.23 -4.51 26.53
N MET A 206 -4.84 -3.35 25.96
CA MET A 206 -3.44 -2.91 26.02
C MET A 206 -3.11 -2.40 27.43
N LYS A 207 -2.08 -2.99 28.04
CA LYS A 207 -1.60 -2.55 29.36
C LYS A 207 -0.89 -1.19 29.24
N LYS A 208 -0.99 -0.36 30.29
CA LYS A 208 -0.41 1.00 30.33
C LYS A 208 1.10 1.03 30.06
N ASP A 209 1.85 0.01 30.48
CA ASP A 209 3.31 -0.11 30.27
C ASP A 209 3.69 -0.27 28.79
N LYS A 210 2.78 -0.77 27.95
CA LYS A 210 2.97 -0.92 26.50
C LYS A 210 2.38 0.21 25.67
N LEU A 211 1.56 1.06 26.28
CA LEU A 211 0.89 2.14 25.58
C LEU A 211 1.87 3.21 25.08
N ALA A 212 2.86 3.58 25.89
CA ALA A 212 3.90 4.54 25.50
C ALA A 212 4.76 4.03 24.32
N ASP A 213 5.09 2.74 24.33
CA ASP A 213 5.85 2.09 23.26
C ASP A 213 5.02 2.01 21.96
N PHE A 214 3.75 1.63 22.06
CA PHE A 214 2.82 1.64 20.94
C PHE A 214 2.71 3.03 20.30
N TYR A 215 2.49 4.09 21.09
CA TYR A 215 2.42 5.46 20.60
C TYR A 215 3.73 5.95 19.98
N SER A 216 4.89 5.59 20.56
CA SER A 216 6.20 5.88 19.95
C SER A 216 6.34 5.25 18.55
N GLY A 217 5.74 4.07 18.36
CA GLY A 217 5.60 3.43 17.06
C GLY A 217 4.74 4.23 16.07
N LEU A 218 3.59 4.73 16.52
CA LEU A 218 2.73 5.59 15.70
C LEU A 218 3.40 6.91 15.32
N GLU A 219 4.11 7.57 16.24
CA GLU A 219 4.87 8.78 15.93
C GLU A 219 5.96 8.51 14.90
N SER A 220 6.71 7.41 15.07
CA SER A 220 7.76 7.01 14.14
C SER A 220 7.22 6.73 12.75
N LEU A 221 6.07 6.04 12.67
CA LEU A 221 5.35 5.79 11.43
C LEU A 221 4.92 7.10 10.76
N LYS A 222 4.30 8.00 11.52
CA LYS A 222 3.86 9.32 11.03
C LYS A 222 5.03 10.18 10.55
N ASN A 223 6.20 10.03 11.17
CA ASN A 223 7.44 10.69 10.74
C ASN A 223 8.04 10.08 9.45
N GLY A 224 7.38 9.09 8.83
CA GLY A 224 7.83 8.44 7.60
C GLY A 224 9.04 7.54 7.82
N VAL A 225 9.14 6.89 9.00
CA VAL A 225 10.24 5.98 9.33
C VAL A 225 9.69 4.59 9.63
N CYS A 226 10.31 3.57 9.04
CA CYS A 226 10.21 2.21 9.54
C CYS A 226 11.58 1.51 9.49
N TYR A 227 11.75 0.48 10.31
CA TYR A 227 12.98 -0.30 10.38
C TYR A 227 12.69 -1.75 10.78
N ASP A 228 13.60 -2.65 10.41
CA ASP A 228 13.66 -4.02 10.90
C ASP A 228 15.09 -4.29 11.38
N LYS A 229 15.23 -4.72 12.64
CA LYS A 229 16.53 -5.01 13.26
C LYS A 229 16.92 -6.50 13.21
N ARG A 230 16.02 -7.38 12.73
CA ARG A 230 16.26 -8.83 12.69
C ARG A 230 17.22 -9.20 11.57
N TYR A 231 18.12 -10.14 11.85
CA TYR A 231 19.16 -10.66 10.96
C TYR A 231 20.19 -9.62 10.49
N ALA A 232 19.74 -8.56 9.80
CA ALA A 232 20.53 -7.43 9.38
C ALA A 232 19.67 -6.17 9.44
N PHE A 233 20.21 -5.09 10.02
CA PHE A 233 19.49 -3.84 10.18
C PHE A 233 19.08 -3.25 8.81
N LYS A 234 17.79 -2.97 8.66
CA LYS A 234 17.21 -2.29 7.50
C LYS A 234 16.39 -1.11 7.98
N LYS A 235 16.51 0.03 7.27
CA LYS A 235 15.76 1.24 7.53
C LYS A 235 15.21 1.80 6.23
N ARG A 236 13.96 2.26 6.25
CA ARG A 236 13.32 2.91 5.12
C ARG A 236 12.75 4.25 5.56
N ARG A 237 12.94 5.26 4.70
CA ARG A 237 12.18 6.51 4.72
C ARG A 237 11.08 6.42 3.67
N MET A 238 9.92 6.98 3.99
CA MET A 238 8.78 7.12 3.11
C MET A 238 8.16 8.49 3.33
N ASP A 239 7.34 8.93 2.38
CA ASP A 239 6.50 10.11 2.58
C ASP A 239 5.64 9.92 3.82
N ARG A 240 5.39 11.01 4.54
CA ARG A 240 4.67 10.94 5.80
C ARG A 240 3.24 10.45 5.55
N PRO A 241 2.86 9.28 6.07
CA PRO A 241 1.56 8.72 5.76
C PRO A 241 0.47 9.39 6.60
N GLN A 242 -0.79 9.24 6.18
CA GLN A 242 -1.91 9.31 7.10
C GLN A 242 -1.84 8.16 8.11
N VAL A 243 -2.17 8.46 9.35
CA VAL A 243 -2.29 7.45 10.41
C VAL A 243 -3.63 7.68 11.09
N ILE A 244 -4.54 6.72 10.92
CA ILE A 244 -5.88 6.73 11.53
C ILE A 244 -5.91 5.65 12.59
N VAL A 245 -6.30 6.01 13.81
CA VAL A 245 -6.37 5.11 14.95
C VAL A 245 -7.79 5.04 15.44
N PHE A 246 -8.37 3.85 15.44
CA PHE A 246 -9.63 3.59 16.12
C PHE A 246 -9.34 3.13 17.55
N THR A 247 -10.08 3.66 18.52
CA THR A 247 -10.00 3.20 19.91
C THR A 247 -11.40 3.16 20.52
N ASN A 248 -11.62 2.25 21.46
CA ASN A 248 -12.85 2.26 22.27
C ASN A 248 -12.64 2.88 23.66
N THR A 249 -11.43 3.31 23.98
CA THR A 249 -11.03 3.89 25.26
C THR A 249 -10.27 5.20 25.03
N GLU A 250 -10.41 6.12 25.97
CA GLU A 250 -9.61 7.35 25.98
C GLU A 250 -8.10 7.04 25.99
N PRO A 251 -7.28 7.73 25.18
CA PRO A 251 -5.84 7.55 25.19
C PRO A 251 -5.22 8.21 26.43
N THR A 252 -3.94 7.91 26.67
CA THR A 252 -3.13 8.70 27.61
C THR A 252 -2.44 9.82 26.85
N TRP A 253 -2.93 11.05 27.02
CA TRP A 253 -2.53 12.21 26.22
C TRP A 253 -1.06 12.61 26.40
N ASP A 254 -0.49 12.37 27.58
CA ASP A 254 0.88 12.78 27.95
C ASP A 254 1.99 11.98 27.28
N PHE A 255 1.65 10.89 26.58
CA PHE A 255 2.63 10.02 25.92
C PHE A 255 3.01 10.47 24.51
N MET A 256 2.31 11.46 23.93
CA MET A 256 2.68 12.09 22.66
C MET A 256 2.54 13.60 22.72
N SER A 257 3.23 14.32 21.83
CA SER A 257 3.06 15.77 21.72
C SER A 257 1.61 16.11 21.35
N ARG A 258 1.02 17.11 22.01
CA ARG A 258 -0.41 17.47 21.88
C ARG A 258 -0.82 17.77 20.44
N ASP A 259 0.06 18.42 19.70
CA ASP A 259 -0.13 18.80 18.30
C ASP A 259 -0.05 17.64 17.30
N ARG A 260 0.31 16.43 17.77
CA ARG A 260 0.18 15.21 16.97
C ARG A 260 -1.22 14.62 17.02
N TRP A 261 -2.08 15.01 17.95
CA TRP A 261 -3.40 14.41 18.04
C TRP A 261 -4.43 15.24 17.28
N GLU A 262 -5.16 14.58 16.38
CA GLU A 262 -6.40 15.10 15.81
C GLU A 262 -7.55 14.21 16.28
N VAL A 263 -8.30 14.68 17.28
CA VAL A 263 -9.26 13.87 18.03
C VAL A 263 -10.67 14.00 17.48
N TRP A 264 -11.31 12.85 17.28
CA TRP A 264 -12.66 12.70 16.78
C TRP A 264 -13.44 11.78 17.70
N TYR A 265 -14.60 12.25 18.17
CA TYR A 265 -15.54 11.43 18.93
C TYR A 265 -16.62 10.91 18.00
N MET A 266 -16.87 9.60 18.06
CA MET A 266 -17.98 9.00 17.34
C MET A 266 -19.22 8.91 18.23
N LYS A 267 -20.32 9.46 17.72
CA LYS A 267 -21.64 9.37 18.34
C LYS A 267 -22.69 9.32 17.23
N ASP A 268 -23.70 8.46 17.37
CA ASP A 268 -24.82 8.36 16.43
C ASP A 268 -24.38 8.22 14.95
N LYS A 269 -23.29 7.44 14.72
CA LYS A 269 -22.69 7.24 13.38
C LYS A 269 -22.16 8.52 12.70
N ALA A 270 -21.86 9.56 13.47
CA ALA A 270 -21.18 10.77 13.01
C ALA A 270 -19.91 11.00 13.85
N LEU A 271 -18.94 11.74 13.28
CA LEU A 271 -17.77 12.20 14.03
C LEU A 271 -17.90 13.69 14.33
N SER A 272 -17.52 14.06 15.55
CA SER A 272 -17.30 15.44 15.95
C SER A 272 -15.85 15.65 16.33
N ARG A 273 -15.22 16.69 15.76
CA ARG A 273 -13.84 17.07 16.12
C ARG A 273 -13.82 17.77 17.46
N THR A 274 -12.84 17.44 18.28
CA THR A 274 -12.60 18.13 19.56
C THR A 274 -11.16 18.64 19.61
N ALA A 275 -10.98 19.86 20.10
CA ALA A 275 -9.65 20.38 20.41
C ALA A 275 -9.17 19.78 21.73
N ILE A 276 -7.90 19.39 21.83
CA ILE A 276 -7.32 19.02 23.12
C ILE A 276 -7.07 20.32 23.89
N ASP A 277 -8.02 20.67 24.76
CA ASP A 277 -7.90 21.76 25.71
C ASP A 277 -7.41 21.26 27.09
N GLU A 278 -7.14 22.19 28.01
CA GLU A 278 -6.77 21.84 29.39
C GLU A 278 -7.91 21.14 30.15
N ASP A 279 -9.17 21.26 29.69
CA ASP A 279 -10.36 20.69 30.32
C ASP A 279 -10.50 19.18 30.05
N LEU A 280 -10.12 18.69 28.87
CA LEU A 280 -10.01 17.24 28.60
C LEU A 280 -9.00 16.54 29.51
N LEU A 281 -7.95 17.26 29.93
CA LEU A 281 -6.95 16.74 30.86
C LEU A 281 -7.45 16.77 32.31
N SER A 282 -8.24 17.77 32.71
CA SER A 282 -8.76 17.89 34.08
C SER A 282 -9.75 16.78 34.44
N GLN A 283 -10.47 16.23 33.45
CA GLN A 283 -11.34 15.06 33.64
C GLN A 283 -10.57 13.74 33.90
N GLN A 284 -9.28 13.68 33.54
CA GLN A 284 -8.43 12.52 33.81
C GLN A 284 -7.90 12.47 35.26
N PHE A 285 -7.99 13.60 35.98
CA PHE A 285 -7.47 13.79 37.34
C PHE A 285 -8.54 14.10 38.38
N ALA A 286 -9.84 13.95 38.08
CA ALA A 286 -10.84 13.94 39.15
C ALA A 286 -10.48 12.75 40.06
N PRO A 287 -10.04 12.98 41.32
CA PRO A 287 -9.86 11.87 42.24
C PRO A 287 -11.21 11.18 42.32
N GLU A 288 -11.24 9.86 42.11
CA GLU A 288 -12.37 9.05 42.56
C GLU A 288 -12.59 9.46 44.02
N THR A 289 -13.67 10.19 44.26
CA THR A 289 -14.13 10.48 45.60
C THR A 289 -14.42 9.12 46.19
N PHE A 290 -13.46 8.59 46.97
CA PHE A 290 -13.71 7.50 47.88
C PHE A 290 -14.77 8.01 48.86
N GLU A 291 -16.04 7.71 48.58
CA GLU A 291 -17.10 7.86 49.55
C GLU A 291 -16.95 6.74 50.60
N ALA A 292 -16.77 7.21 51.84
CA ALA A 292 -16.76 6.54 53.15
C ALA A 292 -15.46 5.83 53.58
#